data_AF-A0A478FUJ4-F1
#
_entry.id   AF-A0A478FUJ4-F1
#
_cell.length_a   1.000
_cell.length_b   1.000
_cell.length_c   1.000
_cell.angle_alpha   90.00
_cell.angle_beta   90.00
_cell.angle_gamma   90.00
#
_symmetry.space_group_name_H-M   'P 1'
#
loop_
_entity.id
_entity.type
_entity.pdbx_description
1 polymer ?
#
loop_
_entity_poly.entity_id
_entity_poly.type
_entity_poly.pdbx_seq_one_letter_code
_entity_poly.pdbx_strand_id
1 'polypeptide(L)'
;MSTQAIGVAVAGTAVIGGGGTLAAYAAGAFDSKYESFEDYVDKALKDKSQYLGDLLNKDKVKAKLSESNNATYKKELEKVVVKGGDSSAIKKTDIDTASNDDDKSTKIAAEAKSWCDDKKTKKPSNKGTWTQSTIEKDLDWAPFSAVCLEPVTPQA
;
A
#
# COMPACT_ATOMS: atom_id res chain seq x y z
N MET A 1 -10.40 -47.13 8.82
CA MET A 1 -10.35 -46.55 7.46
C MET A 1 -10.39 -45.04 7.58
N SER A 2 -9.60 -44.36 6.77
CA SER A 2 -9.28 -42.92 6.83
C SER A 2 -10.38 -42.00 6.34
N THR A 3 -10.61 -40.90 7.08
CA THR A 3 -11.02 -39.56 6.61
C THR A 3 -10.33 -38.58 7.56
N GLN A 4 -9.08 -38.20 7.30
CA GLN A 4 -8.65 -37.02 6.53
C GLN A 4 -9.21 -35.70 7.07
N ALA A 5 -8.27 -34.80 7.41
CA ALA A 5 -8.42 -33.38 7.68
C ALA A 5 -9.29 -32.68 6.61
N ILE A 6 -9.85 -31.50 6.78
CA ILE A 6 -9.24 -30.16 6.89
C ILE A 6 -10.47 -29.26 7.13
N GLY A 7 -10.52 -28.40 8.13
CA GLY A 7 -10.05 -27.02 7.95
C GLY A 7 -10.79 -26.12 8.92
N VAL A 8 -10.01 -25.43 9.73
CA VAL A 8 -10.43 -24.42 10.68
C VAL A 8 -11.23 -23.33 9.94
N ALA A 9 -12.54 -23.29 10.18
CA ALA A 9 -13.37 -22.16 9.81
C ALA A 9 -13.09 -21.01 10.80
N VAL A 10 -12.04 -20.24 10.50
CA VAL A 10 -11.87 -18.88 11.04
C VAL A 10 -11.60 -17.96 9.85
N ALA A 11 -12.64 -17.72 9.06
CA ALA A 11 -12.67 -16.64 8.07
C ALA A 11 -13.79 -15.68 8.49
N GLY A 12 -13.61 -15.10 9.69
CA GLY A 12 -14.56 -14.23 10.36
C GLY A 12 -13.91 -12.96 10.85
N THR A 13 -12.94 -12.42 10.10
CA THR A 13 -12.51 -11.04 10.25
C THR A 13 -12.07 -10.54 8.88
N ALA A 14 -12.99 -9.88 8.18
CA ALA A 14 -12.63 -8.87 7.20
C ALA A 14 -11.91 -7.74 7.96
N VAL A 15 -10.62 -7.93 8.26
CA VAL A 15 -9.72 -6.85 8.68
C VAL A 15 -9.27 -6.14 7.42
N ILE A 16 -10.21 -5.44 6.81
CA ILE A 16 -9.93 -4.37 5.87
C ILE A 16 -9.53 -3.20 6.76
N GLY A 17 -8.24 -2.86 6.77
CA GLY A 17 -7.70 -1.75 7.57
C GLY A 17 -6.39 -2.12 8.27
N GLY A 18 -5.29 -1.51 7.84
CA GLY A 18 -3.93 -1.86 8.22
C GLY A 18 -3.65 -1.85 9.72
N GLY A 19 -3.18 -2.98 10.22
CA GLY A 19 -2.60 -3.12 11.56
C GLY A 19 -2.65 -4.55 12.08
N GLY A 20 -1.70 -5.40 11.67
CA GLY A 20 -1.43 -6.66 12.38
C GLY A 20 -1.25 -7.94 11.57
N THR A 21 -1.66 -8.01 10.29
CA THR A 21 -1.66 -9.28 9.53
C THR A 21 -1.23 -9.15 8.07
N LEU A 22 -0.16 -8.40 7.78
CA LEU A 22 0.77 -8.81 6.70
C LEU A 22 1.67 -9.98 7.16
N ALA A 23 1.53 -10.42 8.41
CA ALA A 23 2.26 -11.53 8.99
C ALA A 23 1.55 -12.86 8.73
N ALA A 24 1.63 -13.38 7.51
CA ALA A 24 1.52 -14.82 7.27
C ALA A 24 2.02 -15.19 5.87
N TYR A 25 3.24 -14.83 5.48
CA TYR A 25 3.74 -15.35 4.20
C TYR A 25 5.17 -15.84 4.24
N ALA A 26 5.22 -17.16 4.47
CA ALA A 26 6.14 -18.16 3.97
C ALA A 26 7.60 -17.70 3.85
N ALA A 27 8.35 -18.00 4.92
CA ALA A 27 9.79 -18.19 4.86
C ALA A 27 10.15 -19.11 3.69
N GLY A 28 10.62 -18.52 2.58
CA GLY A 28 11.05 -19.27 1.39
C GLY A 28 11.86 -18.46 0.36
N ALA A 29 11.97 -17.13 0.50
CA ALA A 29 12.52 -16.26 -0.55
C ALA A 29 13.81 -15.51 -0.11
N PHE A 30 14.73 -16.20 0.57
CA PHE A 30 15.99 -15.57 1.03
C PHE A 30 16.95 -15.18 -0.12
N ASP A 31 16.68 -15.59 -1.36
CA ASP A 31 17.52 -15.30 -2.55
C ASP A 31 16.78 -14.61 -3.71
N SER A 32 15.49 -14.28 -3.54
CA SER A 32 14.74 -13.63 -4.62
C SER A 32 15.21 -12.18 -4.78
N LYS A 33 15.72 -11.91 -5.98
CA LYS A 33 16.26 -10.63 -6.41
C LYS A 33 15.18 -9.86 -7.18
N TYR A 34 14.91 -8.64 -6.73
CA TYR A 34 13.89 -7.75 -7.27
C TYR A 34 14.54 -6.51 -7.89
N GLU A 35 14.08 -6.14 -9.08
CA GLU A 35 14.65 -5.00 -9.81
C GLU A 35 14.03 -3.66 -9.39
N SER A 36 12.80 -3.69 -8.89
CA SER A 36 12.04 -2.52 -8.45
C SER A 36 10.97 -2.88 -7.42
N PHE A 37 10.25 -1.88 -6.91
CA PHE A 37 9.05 -2.12 -6.10
C PHE A 37 7.96 -2.85 -6.89
N GLU A 38 7.72 -2.46 -8.14
CA GLU A 38 6.80 -3.17 -9.04
C GLU A 38 7.17 -4.65 -9.20
N ASP A 39 8.45 -4.93 -9.47
CA ASP A 39 8.94 -6.31 -9.61
C ASP A 39 8.76 -7.13 -8.33
N TYR A 40 8.89 -6.49 -7.16
CA TYR A 40 8.60 -7.13 -5.88
C TYR A 40 7.11 -7.42 -5.70
N VAL A 41 6.25 -6.48 -6.06
CA VAL A 41 4.80 -6.69 -6.00
C VAL A 41 4.40 -7.86 -6.91
N ASP A 42 4.86 -7.87 -8.15
CA ASP A 42 4.48 -8.87 -9.15
C ASP A 42 5.05 -10.27 -8.85
N LYS A 43 6.24 -10.36 -8.28
CA LYS A 43 6.87 -11.66 -8.00
C LYS A 43 6.54 -12.21 -6.61
N ALA A 44 6.48 -11.36 -5.59
CA ALA A 44 6.35 -11.80 -4.20
C ALA A 44 4.96 -11.57 -3.60
N LEU A 45 4.20 -10.61 -4.15
CA LEU A 45 2.91 -10.18 -3.61
C LEU A 45 1.73 -10.39 -4.56
N LYS A 46 1.93 -10.94 -5.77
CA LYS A 46 0.87 -11.11 -6.79
C LYS A 46 -0.45 -11.72 -6.28
N ASP A 47 -0.38 -12.62 -5.31
CA ASP A 47 -1.56 -13.33 -4.77
C ASP A 47 -2.15 -12.62 -3.53
N LYS A 48 -1.57 -11.49 -3.12
CA LYS A 48 -1.90 -10.78 -1.88
C LYS A 48 -2.21 -9.32 -2.09
N SER A 49 -1.47 -8.67 -2.97
CA SER A 49 -1.52 -7.24 -3.19
C SER A 49 -1.38 -6.92 -4.68
N GLN A 50 -2.14 -5.94 -5.14
CA GLN A 50 -2.04 -5.39 -6.48
C GLN A 50 -1.77 -3.90 -6.42
N TYR A 51 -1.07 -3.40 -7.44
CA TYR A 51 -0.86 -1.97 -7.63
C TYR A 51 -2.16 -1.28 -8.02
N LEU A 52 -2.55 -0.23 -7.31
CA LEU A 52 -3.76 0.53 -7.57
C LEU A 52 -3.68 1.30 -8.89
N GLY A 53 -2.51 1.85 -9.25
CA GLY A 53 -2.31 2.58 -10.50
C GLY A 53 -3.44 3.56 -10.83
N ASP A 54 -4.13 3.32 -11.94
CA ASP A 54 -5.26 4.15 -12.39
C ASP A 54 -6.51 4.07 -11.49
N LEU A 55 -6.62 3.03 -10.67
CA LEU A 55 -7.69 2.86 -9.69
C LEU A 55 -7.53 3.78 -8.47
N LEU A 56 -6.33 4.35 -8.24
CA LEU A 56 -6.12 5.32 -7.17
C LEU A 56 -6.79 6.66 -7.54
N ASN A 57 -8.03 6.82 -7.09
CA ASN A 57 -8.86 7.99 -7.35
C ASN A 57 -9.39 8.60 -6.04
N LYS A 58 -10.15 9.70 -6.17
CA LYS A 58 -10.73 10.41 -5.02
C LYS A 58 -11.60 9.49 -4.14
N ASP A 59 -12.36 8.58 -4.75
CA ASP A 59 -13.29 7.72 -4.02
C ASP A 59 -12.55 6.68 -3.18
N LYS A 60 -11.45 6.10 -3.71
CA LYS A 60 -10.56 5.22 -2.95
C LYS A 60 -9.89 5.94 -1.80
N VAL A 61 -9.40 7.16 -2.03
CA VAL A 61 -8.80 7.99 -0.97
C VAL A 61 -9.83 8.29 0.12
N LYS A 62 -11.04 8.71 -0.25
CA LYS A 62 -12.14 8.97 0.69
C LYS A 62 -12.53 7.74 1.48
N ALA A 63 -12.68 6.61 0.81
CA ALA A 63 -13.03 5.34 1.45
C ALA A 63 -11.99 4.99 2.51
N LYS A 64 -10.69 5.02 2.14
CA LYS A 64 -9.59 4.74 3.08
C LYS A 64 -9.51 5.76 4.22
N LEU A 65 -9.77 7.05 3.98
CA LEU A 65 -9.77 8.08 5.04
C LEU A 65 -10.99 8.02 5.97
N SER A 66 -12.11 7.49 5.49
CA SER A 66 -13.35 7.36 6.27
C SER A 66 -13.38 6.13 7.17
N GLU A 67 -12.45 5.18 6.96
CA GLU A 67 -12.31 4.01 7.81
C GLU A 67 -11.86 4.40 9.23
N SER A 68 -12.65 4.02 10.23
CA SER A 68 -12.50 4.43 11.64
C SER A 68 -11.19 4.03 12.31
N ASN A 69 -10.37 3.17 11.68
CA ASN A 69 -9.07 2.71 12.19
C ASN A 69 -7.89 2.99 11.25
N ASN A 70 -8.04 3.88 10.26
CA ASN A 70 -7.02 4.02 9.22
C ASN A 70 -5.93 5.08 9.52
N ALA A 71 -5.54 5.18 10.79
CA ALA A 71 -4.47 6.09 11.23
C ALA A 71 -3.14 5.80 10.50
N THR A 72 -2.87 4.54 10.18
CA THR A 72 -1.70 4.11 9.43
C THR A 72 -1.72 4.66 8.00
N TYR A 73 -2.81 4.43 7.23
CA TYR A 73 -2.91 4.98 5.87
C TYR A 73 -2.78 6.50 5.88
N LYS A 74 -3.46 7.17 6.80
CA LYS A 74 -3.39 8.63 6.93
C LYS A 74 -1.95 9.11 7.19
N LYS A 75 -1.25 8.48 8.12
CA LYS A 75 0.15 8.81 8.45
C LYS A 75 1.10 8.57 7.27
N GLU A 76 0.92 7.46 6.55
CA GLU A 76 1.73 7.16 5.38
C GLU A 76 1.40 8.06 4.19
N LEU A 77 0.12 8.37 3.97
CA LEU A 77 -0.34 9.33 2.97
C LEU A 77 0.23 10.73 3.25
N GLU A 78 0.25 11.17 4.51
CA GLU A 78 0.88 12.43 4.92
C GLU A 78 2.33 12.53 4.43
N LYS A 79 3.13 11.46 4.56
CA LYS A 79 4.54 11.46 4.10
C LYS A 79 4.68 11.60 2.59
N VAL A 80 3.65 11.21 1.84
CA VAL A 80 3.63 11.17 0.39
C VAL A 80 3.16 12.50 -0.20
N VAL A 81 2.06 13.04 0.31
CA VAL A 81 1.38 14.20 -0.31
C VAL A 81 1.63 15.52 0.39
N VAL A 82 2.03 15.53 1.68
CA VAL A 82 2.30 16.77 2.41
C VAL A 82 3.69 17.26 2.05
N LYS A 83 3.73 18.38 1.31
CA LYS A 83 4.97 19.06 0.93
C LYS A 83 5.05 20.38 1.70
N GLY A 84 6.19 20.69 2.30
CA GLY A 84 6.43 21.99 2.94
C GLY A 84 6.81 23.05 1.91
N GLY A 85 6.35 24.29 2.10
CA GLY A 85 6.93 25.46 1.40
C GLY A 85 5.98 26.28 0.52
N ASP A 86 4.80 25.78 0.17
CA ASP A 86 3.87 26.47 -0.73
C ASP A 86 2.47 26.65 -0.13
N SER A 87 1.85 27.81 -0.41
CA SER A 87 0.47 28.11 0.00
C SER A 87 -0.55 27.17 -0.67
N SER A 88 -0.19 26.65 -1.85
CA SER A 88 -0.94 25.65 -2.61
C SER A 88 -0.53 24.21 -2.28
N ALA A 89 0.40 23.96 -1.35
CA ALA A 89 0.75 22.59 -0.97
C ALA A 89 -0.38 21.93 -0.16
N ILE A 90 -0.51 20.61 -0.29
CA ILE A 90 -1.41 19.82 0.55
C ILE A 90 -0.89 19.85 1.98
N LYS A 91 -1.76 20.20 2.93
CA LYS A 91 -1.47 20.23 4.36
C LYS A 91 -2.09 19.02 5.03
N LYS A 92 -1.63 18.74 6.25
CA LYS A 92 -2.22 17.71 7.12
C LYS A 92 -3.72 17.91 7.33
N THR A 93 -4.14 19.17 7.54
CA THR A 93 -5.56 19.54 7.68
C THR A 93 -6.40 19.25 6.44
N ASP A 94 -5.77 19.24 5.26
CA ASP A 94 -6.48 18.88 4.03
C ASP A 94 -6.80 17.39 4.02
N ILE A 95 -5.85 16.56 4.47
CA ILE A 95 -6.06 15.12 4.64
C ILE A 95 -7.10 14.83 5.73
N ASP A 96 -7.08 15.57 6.84
CA ASP A 96 -8.05 15.45 7.93
C ASP A 96 -9.50 15.65 7.47
N THR A 97 -9.70 16.51 6.46
CA THR A 97 -11.04 16.91 5.99
C THR A 97 -11.41 16.31 4.63
N ALA A 98 -10.46 15.67 3.94
CA ALA A 98 -10.65 15.17 2.58
C ALA A 98 -11.80 14.17 2.44
N SER A 99 -12.07 13.32 3.44
CA SER A 99 -13.21 12.39 3.41
C SER A 99 -14.54 13.07 3.07
N ASN A 100 -14.70 14.34 3.48
CA ASN A 100 -15.90 15.14 3.27
C ASN A 100 -15.73 16.26 2.22
N ASP A 101 -14.60 16.32 1.53
CA ASP A 101 -14.24 17.42 0.62
C ASP A 101 -13.71 16.84 -0.70
N ASP A 102 -14.51 17.01 -1.77
CA ASP A 102 -14.23 16.46 -3.10
C ASP A 102 -12.98 17.06 -3.73
N ASP A 103 -12.78 18.37 -3.59
CA ASP A 103 -11.65 19.07 -4.19
C ASP A 103 -10.33 18.64 -3.53
N LYS A 104 -10.32 18.54 -2.20
CA LYS A 104 -9.17 18.03 -1.46
C LYS A 104 -8.87 16.58 -1.78
N SER A 105 -9.89 15.71 -1.80
CA SER A 105 -9.70 14.30 -2.14
C SER A 105 -9.19 14.10 -3.57
N THR A 106 -9.66 14.91 -4.52
CA THR A 106 -9.21 14.87 -5.91
C THR A 106 -7.74 15.26 -6.00
N LYS A 107 -7.35 16.34 -5.33
CA LYS A 107 -5.96 16.82 -5.30
C LYS A 107 -5.02 15.82 -4.62
N ILE A 108 -5.44 15.26 -3.47
CA ILE A 108 -4.68 14.24 -2.74
C ILE A 108 -4.52 12.97 -3.58
N ALA A 109 -5.58 12.51 -4.24
CA ALA A 109 -5.50 11.34 -5.12
C ALA A 109 -4.53 11.57 -6.28
N ALA A 110 -4.55 12.75 -6.90
CA ALA A 110 -3.63 13.10 -7.99
C ALA A 110 -2.16 13.10 -7.54
N GLU A 111 -1.86 13.73 -6.39
CA GLU A 111 -0.49 13.75 -5.84
C GLU A 111 -0.04 12.36 -5.39
N ALA A 112 -0.91 11.60 -4.71
CA ALA A 112 -0.61 10.24 -4.31
C ALA A 112 -0.35 9.33 -5.52
N LYS A 113 -1.16 9.45 -6.59
CA LYS A 113 -0.97 8.72 -7.84
C LYS A 113 0.35 9.07 -8.50
N SER A 114 0.65 10.36 -8.64
CA SER A 114 1.93 10.80 -9.21
C SER A 114 3.13 10.26 -8.44
N TRP A 115 3.04 10.21 -7.11
CA TRP A 115 4.11 9.64 -6.29
C TRP A 115 4.19 8.11 -6.44
N CYS A 116 3.07 7.41 -6.49
CA CYS A 116 3.04 5.97 -6.73
C CYS A 116 3.70 5.59 -8.06
N ASP A 117 3.43 6.37 -9.13
CA ASP A 117 4.01 6.14 -10.45
C ASP A 117 5.52 6.43 -10.50
N ASP A 118 5.99 7.43 -9.75
CA ASP A 118 7.44 7.66 -9.55
C ASP A 118 8.08 6.46 -8.82
N LYS A 119 7.48 6.04 -7.70
CA LYS A 119 8.08 5.05 -6.80
C LYS A 119 7.97 3.60 -7.23
N LYS A 120 6.99 3.22 -8.05
CA LYS A 120 6.88 1.82 -8.53
C LYS A 120 8.15 1.37 -9.26
N THR A 121 8.79 2.30 -9.97
CA THR A 121 10.03 2.06 -10.74
C THR A 121 11.30 2.23 -9.92
N LYS A 122 11.19 2.59 -8.63
CA LYS A 122 12.34 2.79 -7.75
C LYS A 122 13.19 1.53 -7.71
N LYS A 123 14.50 1.70 -7.87
CA LYS A 123 15.51 0.64 -7.92
C LYS A 123 16.55 0.84 -6.82
N PRO A 124 17.33 -0.19 -6.47
CA PRO A 124 18.52 -0.03 -5.63
C PRO A 124 19.47 1.05 -6.19
N SER A 125 20.02 1.87 -5.29
CA SER A 125 21.00 2.91 -5.66
C SER A 125 22.34 2.33 -6.15
N ASN A 126 22.64 1.09 -5.78
CA ASN A 126 23.72 0.30 -6.35
C ASN A 126 23.19 -0.50 -7.56
N LYS A 127 24.05 -0.79 -8.56
CA LYS A 127 23.71 -1.57 -9.78
C LYS A 127 23.30 -3.04 -9.54
N GLY A 128 22.81 -3.36 -8.35
CA GLY A 128 22.34 -4.69 -7.96
C GLY A 128 20.82 -4.80 -8.03
N THR A 129 20.32 -5.84 -7.37
CA THR A 129 18.91 -6.13 -7.17
C THR A 129 18.61 -6.07 -5.68
N TRP A 130 17.40 -5.71 -5.31
CA TRP A 130 16.98 -5.80 -3.92
C TRP A 130 16.64 -7.23 -3.51
N THR A 131 16.89 -7.56 -2.25
CA THR A 131 16.20 -8.64 -1.56
C THR A 131 14.93 -8.09 -0.91
N GLN A 132 14.04 -9.00 -0.50
CA GLN A 132 12.84 -8.64 0.26
C GLN A 132 13.20 -7.77 1.49
N SER A 133 14.20 -8.18 2.28
CA SER A 133 14.58 -7.42 3.48
C SER A 133 15.10 -6.02 3.14
N THR A 134 15.74 -5.83 1.99
CA THR A 134 16.21 -4.49 1.59
C THR A 134 15.09 -3.60 1.10
N ILE A 135 14.11 -4.14 0.36
CA ILE A 135 12.91 -3.38 -0.03
C ILE A 135 12.11 -2.98 1.21
N GLU A 136 11.84 -3.92 2.11
CA GLU A 136 11.00 -3.65 3.28
C GLU A 136 11.61 -2.66 4.27
N LYS A 137 12.93 -2.47 4.21
CA LYS A 137 13.67 -1.46 4.99
C LYS A 137 13.80 -0.11 4.27
N ASP A 138 13.47 -0.04 2.99
CA ASP A 138 13.51 1.22 2.24
C ASP A 138 12.45 2.18 2.78
N LEU A 139 12.84 3.44 2.97
CA LEU A 139 11.98 4.46 3.58
C LEU A 139 10.72 4.76 2.74
N ASP A 140 10.79 4.54 1.42
CA ASP A 140 9.65 4.74 0.52
C ASP A 140 8.74 3.49 0.46
N TRP A 141 9.18 2.33 0.95
CA TRP A 141 8.38 1.10 0.85
C TRP A 141 7.15 1.11 1.75
N ALA A 142 7.27 1.54 3.01
CA ALA A 142 6.13 1.60 3.92
C ALA A 142 5.01 2.53 3.39
N PRO A 143 5.32 3.76 2.92
CA PRO A 143 4.31 4.58 2.26
C PRO A 143 3.79 3.98 0.95
N PHE A 144 4.65 3.37 0.14
CA PHE A 144 4.25 2.73 -1.12
C PHE A 144 3.26 1.59 -0.91
N SER A 145 3.58 0.66 -0.02
CA SER A 145 2.71 -0.46 0.30
C SER A 145 1.36 -0.04 0.89
N ALA A 146 1.32 1.03 1.69
CA ALA A 146 0.09 1.52 2.29
C ALA A 146 -0.80 2.30 1.31
N VAL A 147 -0.18 3.16 0.49
CA VAL A 147 -0.91 4.12 -0.38
C VAL A 147 -1.19 3.52 -1.75
N CYS A 148 -0.21 2.85 -2.35
CA CYS A 148 -0.23 2.45 -3.75
C CYS A 148 -0.72 1.01 -3.97
N LEU A 149 -0.83 0.20 -2.92
CA LEU A 149 -1.28 -1.18 -3.02
C LEU A 149 -2.66 -1.38 -2.37
N GLU A 150 -3.39 -2.36 -2.87
CA GLU A 150 -4.59 -2.91 -2.23
C GLU A 150 -4.53 -4.44 -2.20
N PRO A 151 -5.16 -5.08 -1.22
CA PRO A 151 -5.19 -6.54 -1.17
C PRO A 151 -5.95 -7.11 -2.37
N VAL A 152 -5.40 -8.17 -2.98
CA VAL A 152 -6.12 -8.95 -3.99
C VAL A 152 -7.24 -9.70 -3.28
N THR A 153 -8.48 -9.37 -3.59
CA THR A 153 -9.63 -10.12 -3.07
C THR A 153 -9.73 -11.40 -3.89
N PRO A 154 -9.64 -12.60 -3.28
CA PRO A 154 -9.92 -13.83 -4.01
C PRO A 154 -11.36 -13.75 -4.52
N GLN A 155 -11.56 -13.77 -5.84
CA GLN A 155 -12.88 -14.00 -6.40
C GLN A 155 -13.27 -15.42 -5.98
N ALA A 156 -14.26 -15.51 -5.10
CA ALA A 156 -14.89 -16.77 -4.70
C ALA A 156 -15.73 -17.33 -5.85
#